data_AF-G6FXI0-F1
#
_entry.id   AF-G6FXI0-F1
#
_cell.length_a   1.000
_cell.length_b   1.000
_cell.length_c   1.000
_cell.angle_alpha   90.00
_cell.angle_beta   90.00
_cell.angle_gamma   90.00
#
_symmetry.space_group_name_H-M   'P 1'
#
loop_
_entity.id
_entity.type
_entity.pdbx_description
1 polymer ?
#
loop_
_entity_poly.entity_id
_entity_poly.type
_entity_poly.pdbx_seq_one_letter_code
_entity_poly.pdbx_strand_id
1 'polypeptide(L)'
;MLIKKKSLRSKQVGIWERKDIKIQGQKFSSSTTLSLLSLLPLLPLIPLLSNTSSAWGQPINPVTPTPEQPSPTPLPPLEKPLQVPPTTPLTPEELQNVPGTIVVQKYEFIGSTVFSQQELEQATADFVGKPITFAELLQAANQVTQLYLQQGYITSGAYIPSQEIQLGIVKIQVLEGSVEDIKVNIVKGRLHPNYVRDRIAVAGYEPLNINRLQEALQLLQLNPRIERLNAELTAGTKPGTNSLEVTVVSADTFNTRLILDNHRNPSIGSFERGIDISEASLLGLGDEFTFGYRNTDGRKIFRSLGLGYSLNRYSQFAGRHLARKRHVFSIRIQTILKRRQRSQSP
;
A
#
# COMPACT_ATOMS: atom_id res chain seq x y z
N MET A 1 9.58 -41.31 54.23
CA MET A 1 9.01 -42.57 54.75
C MET A 1 7.50 -42.54 54.49
N LEU A 2 6.98 -43.54 53.74
CA LEU A 2 5.55 -43.87 53.45
C LEU A 2 4.66 -42.76 52.80
N ILE A 3 4.21 -42.84 51.54
CA ILE A 3 3.20 -43.73 50.91
C ILE A 3 1.87 -43.83 51.68
N LYS A 4 0.78 -43.26 51.13
CA LYS A 4 -0.50 -43.93 50.76
C LYS A 4 -1.58 -42.88 50.41
N LYS A 5 -2.11 -42.85 49.18
CA LYS A 5 -3.15 -43.71 48.54
C LYS A 5 -4.60 -43.31 48.88
N LYS A 6 -5.30 -42.88 47.81
CA LYS A 6 -6.56 -43.43 47.28
C LYS A 6 -7.82 -43.44 48.19
N SER A 7 -8.91 -42.83 47.69
CA SER A 7 -10.06 -43.55 47.04
C SER A 7 -11.47 -43.01 47.39
N LEU A 8 -12.14 -42.51 46.33
CA LEU A 8 -13.53 -42.76 45.87
C LEU A 8 -14.75 -42.74 46.82
N ARG A 9 -15.77 -41.93 46.45
CA ARG A 9 -17.22 -42.25 46.24
C ARG A 9 -17.98 -40.95 45.90
N SER A 10 -18.37 -40.66 44.66
CA SER A 10 -19.68 -40.92 43.99
C SER A 10 -20.95 -40.57 44.80
N LYS A 11 -21.76 -39.61 44.31
CA LYS A 11 -23.24 -39.59 44.44
C LYS A 11 -23.90 -38.63 43.42
N GLN A 12 -24.71 -39.25 42.54
CA GLN A 12 -26.03 -38.89 41.93
C GLN A 12 -26.25 -37.50 41.29
N VAL A 13 -26.71 -37.35 40.03
CA VAL A 13 -27.84 -37.90 39.22
C VAL A 13 -29.22 -37.37 39.64
N GLY A 14 -29.77 -36.40 38.89
CA GLY A 14 -31.21 -36.17 38.69
C GLY A 14 -31.47 -36.27 37.17
N ILE A 15 -32.32 -37.16 36.63
CA ILE A 15 -33.75 -37.42 36.82
C ILE A 15 -34.59 -36.16 36.57
N TRP A 16 -35.02 -36.00 35.30
CA TRP A 16 -36.27 -35.34 34.95
C TRP A 16 -37.09 -36.29 34.07
N GLU A 17 -38.39 -36.24 34.35
CA GLU A 17 -39.43 -37.25 34.18
C GLU A 17 -40.05 -37.18 32.78
N ARG A 18 -40.30 -38.34 32.15
CA ARG A 18 -41.01 -38.45 30.86
C ARG A 18 -42.51 -38.30 31.09
N LYS A 19 -43.18 -37.48 30.29
CA LYS A 19 -44.62 -37.58 30.07
C LYS A 19 -44.88 -38.23 28.71
N ASP A 20 -45.58 -39.35 28.77
CA ASP A 20 -46.09 -40.11 27.63
C ASP A 20 -47.17 -39.33 26.89
N ILE A 21 -47.07 -39.25 25.56
CA ILE A 21 -48.18 -38.90 24.69
C ILE A 21 -48.32 -40.01 23.63
N LYS A 22 -49.47 -40.66 23.68
CA LYS A 22 -49.88 -41.77 22.81
C LYS A 22 -49.96 -41.34 21.35
N ILE A 23 -49.42 -42.20 20.49
CA ILE A 23 -49.50 -42.15 19.04
C ILE A 23 -50.85 -42.71 18.60
N GLN A 24 -51.59 -41.96 17.79
CA GLN A 24 -52.69 -42.49 16.97
C GLN A 24 -52.40 -42.14 15.52
N GLY A 25 -52.25 -43.18 14.70
CA GLY A 25 -51.71 -43.10 13.35
C GLY A 25 -52.66 -42.44 12.36
N GLN A 26 -52.08 -41.67 11.45
CA GLN A 26 -52.63 -41.44 10.11
C GLN A 26 -51.50 -41.51 9.10
N LYS A 27 -51.64 -42.42 8.13
CA LYS A 27 -50.82 -42.50 6.93
C LYS A 27 -51.11 -41.25 6.09
N PHE A 28 -50.08 -40.47 5.76
CA PHE A 28 -50.15 -39.57 4.61
C PHE A 28 -49.03 -39.89 3.63
N SER A 29 -49.49 -40.25 2.44
CA SER A 29 -48.76 -40.55 1.23
C SER A 29 -48.30 -39.27 0.55
N SER A 30 -47.12 -39.36 -0.07
CA SER A 30 -46.70 -38.72 -1.33
C SER A 30 -46.76 -37.18 -1.49
N SER A 31 -45.55 -36.66 -1.76
CA SER A 31 -45.23 -35.65 -2.78
C SER A 31 -45.84 -34.26 -2.64
N THR A 32 -45.04 -33.32 -2.13
CA THR A 32 -45.20 -31.90 -2.45
C THR A 32 -43.86 -31.36 -2.94
N THR A 33 -43.65 -31.48 -4.24
CA THR A 33 -42.63 -30.75 -4.99
C THR A 33 -42.96 -29.26 -4.93
N LEU A 34 -42.05 -28.44 -4.39
CA LEU A 34 -42.08 -26.99 -4.52
C LEU A 34 -41.84 -26.61 -5.99
N SER A 35 -42.93 -26.52 -6.76
CA SER A 35 -42.96 -25.91 -8.08
C SER A 35 -42.96 -24.38 -7.92
N LEU A 36 -41.76 -23.80 -7.89
CA LEU A 36 -41.55 -22.36 -8.04
C LEU A 36 -41.05 -22.11 -9.46
N LEU A 37 -41.95 -22.25 -10.44
CA LEU A 37 -41.68 -21.90 -11.84
C LEU A 37 -42.98 -21.49 -12.55
N SER A 38 -43.44 -20.28 -12.28
CA SER A 38 -44.39 -19.58 -13.17
C SER A 38 -44.41 -18.11 -12.83
N LEU A 39 -43.60 -17.32 -13.53
CA LEU A 39 -43.90 -15.97 -14.04
C LEU A 39 -42.59 -15.41 -14.64
N LEU A 40 -42.28 -15.81 -15.87
CA LEU A 40 -41.50 -14.94 -16.76
C LEU A 40 -42.51 -13.99 -17.41
N PRO A 41 -42.51 -12.68 -17.12
CA PRO A 41 -43.09 -11.74 -18.06
C PRO A 41 -42.18 -11.72 -19.29
N LEU A 42 -42.81 -11.89 -20.44
CA LEU A 42 -42.31 -11.68 -21.78
C LEU A 42 -41.43 -10.40 -21.80
N LEU A 43 -40.11 -10.52 -21.98
CA LEU A 43 -39.28 -9.35 -22.29
C LEU A 43 -39.66 -8.85 -23.69
N PRO A 44 -40.09 -7.59 -23.86
CA PRO A 44 -40.16 -7.02 -25.19
C PRO A 44 -38.74 -6.85 -25.72
N LEU A 45 -38.55 -7.31 -26.95
CA LEU A 45 -37.40 -7.09 -27.81
C LEU A 45 -37.14 -5.58 -27.87
N ILE A 46 -36.07 -5.09 -27.25
CA ILE A 46 -35.65 -3.69 -27.38
C ILE A 46 -35.11 -3.53 -28.82
N PRO A 47 -35.72 -2.71 -29.69
CA PRO A 47 -35.09 -2.40 -30.96
C PRO A 47 -33.81 -1.60 -30.70
N LEU A 48 -32.70 -2.02 -31.29
CA LEU A 48 -31.54 -1.17 -31.49
C LEU A 48 -32.01 0.06 -32.28
N LEU A 49 -32.23 1.18 -31.59
CA LEU A 49 -32.31 2.48 -32.23
C LEU A 49 -30.91 2.81 -32.74
N SER A 50 -30.71 2.58 -34.04
CA SER A 50 -29.63 3.18 -34.81
C SER A 50 -29.76 4.70 -34.66
N ASN A 51 -28.86 5.33 -33.91
CA ASN A 51 -28.71 6.79 -33.92
C ASN A 51 -28.18 7.19 -35.31
N THR A 52 -29.07 7.39 -36.26
CA THR A 52 -28.76 8.20 -37.44
C THR A 52 -28.83 9.64 -36.98
N SER A 53 -27.68 10.21 -36.61
CA SER A 53 -27.57 11.65 -36.42
C SER A 53 -27.86 12.34 -37.74
N SER A 54 -29.11 12.80 -37.92
CA SER A 54 -29.45 13.75 -38.97
C SER A 54 -28.68 15.03 -38.68
N ALA A 55 -27.68 15.32 -39.51
CA ALA A 55 -26.99 16.61 -39.52
C ALA A 55 -27.96 17.67 -40.06
N TRP A 56 -28.74 18.28 -39.18
CA TRP A 56 -29.42 19.52 -39.47
C TRP A 56 -28.40 20.64 -39.37
N GLY A 57 -28.14 21.31 -40.50
CA GLY A 57 -27.26 22.47 -40.57
C GLY A 57 -27.73 23.56 -39.62
N GLN A 58 -26.82 24.08 -38.80
CA GLN A 58 -27.10 25.25 -37.99
C GLN A 58 -27.20 26.49 -38.90
N PRO A 59 -28.16 27.40 -38.64
CA PRO A 59 -28.13 28.72 -39.25
C PRO A 59 -26.88 29.46 -38.78
N ILE A 60 -26.12 29.98 -39.74
CA ILE A 60 -25.04 30.95 -39.52
C ILE A 60 -25.58 32.14 -38.73
N ASN A 61 -25.24 32.22 -37.45
CA ASN A 61 -25.47 33.43 -36.66
C ASN A 61 -24.51 34.52 -37.16
N PRO A 62 -24.98 35.75 -37.45
CA PRO A 62 -24.12 36.85 -37.81
C PRO A 62 -23.17 37.17 -36.65
N VAL A 63 -21.88 37.25 -36.96
CA VAL A 63 -20.83 37.61 -36.01
C VAL A 63 -21.10 39.03 -35.52
N THR A 64 -21.51 39.15 -34.26
CA THR A 64 -21.60 40.45 -33.59
C THR A 64 -20.15 40.93 -33.34
N PRO A 65 -19.77 42.15 -33.74
CA PRO A 65 -18.42 42.65 -33.45
C PRO A 65 -18.23 42.72 -31.93
N THR A 66 -17.18 42.03 -31.47
CA THR A 66 -16.75 42.05 -30.06
C THR A 66 -16.30 43.48 -29.71
N PRO A 67 -16.74 44.07 -28.58
CA PRO A 67 -16.22 45.34 -28.12
C PRO A 67 -14.70 45.22 -27.88
N GLU A 68 -13.91 46.13 -28.44
CA GLU A 68 -12.47 46.21 -28.15
C GLU A 68 -12.26 46.39 -26.65
N GLN A 69 -11.69 45.36 -26.04
CA GLN A 69 -11.26 45.40 -24.65
C GLN A 69 -9.99 46.28 -24.58
N PRO A 70 -9.95 47.34 -23.74
CA PRO A 70 -8.77 48.19 -23.65
C PRO A 70 -7.55 47.38 -23.20
N SER A 71 -6.45 47.55 -23.93
CA SER A 71 -5.15 46.94 -23.64
C SER A 71 -4.75 47.22 -22.19
N PRO A 72 -4.30 46.21 -21.42
CA PRO A 72 -3.79 46.46 -20.08
C PRO A 72 -2.56 47.38 -20.17
N THR A 73 -2.59 48.46 -19.39
CA THR A 73 -1.48 49.38 -19.21
C THR A 73 -0.24 48.58 -18.76
N PRO A 74 0.95 48.82 -19.32
CA PRO A 74 2.16 48.17 -18.83
C PRO A 74 2.34 48.50 -17.35
N LEU A 75 2.52 47.45 -16.53
CA LEU A 75 2.90 47.62 -15.14
C LEU A 75 4.16 48.50 -15.05
N PRO A 76 4.26 49.42 -14.08
CA PRO A 76 5.50 50.13 -13.84
C PRO A 76 6.64 49.12 -13.59
N PRO A 77 7.88 49.43 -14.01
CA PRO A 77 9.01 48.55 -13.77
C PRO A 77 9.10 48.24 -12.27
N LEU A 78 9.23 46.96 -11.92
CA LEU A 78 9.52 46.55 -10.53
C LEU A 78 10.66 47.41 -10.01
N GLU A 79 10.39 48.20 -8.96
CA GLU A 79 11.44 48.83 -8.18
C GLU A 79 12.41 47.74 -7.74
N LYS A 80 13.70 48.01 -7.95
CA LYS A 80 14.79 47.10 -7.61
C LYS A 80 14.53 46.53 -6.21
N PRO A 81 14.58 45.20 -6.01
CA PRO A 81 14.38 44.63 -4.70
C PRO A 81 15.34 45.31 -3.72
N LEU A 82 14.80 45.70 -2.56
CA LEU A 82 15.57 46.12 -1.39
C LEU A 82 16.78 45.19 -1.27
N GLN A 83 17.98 45.74 -1.47
CA GLN A 83 19.22 45.03 -1.26
C GLN A 83 19.35 44.82 0.25
N VAL A 84 18.74 43.75 0.75
CA VAL A 84 19.26 43.08 1.94
C VAL A 84 20.72 42.73 1.61
N PRO A 85 21.70 43.15 2.44
CA PRO A 85 23.09 42.78 2.20
C PRO A 85 23.14 41.26 2.05
N PRO A 86 23.85 40.74 1.04
CA PRO A 86 23.91 39.30 0.82
C PRO A 86 24.53 38.67 2.06
N THR A 87 23.72 37.97 2.84
CA THR A 87 24.24 36.88 3.66
C THR A 87 24.49 35.77 2.66
N THR A 88 25.67 35.81 2.04
CA THR A 88 26.15 34.76 1.16
C THR A 88 26.00 33.42 1.91
N PRO A 89 25.29 32.43 1.35
CA PRO A 89 25.38 31.07 1.88
C PRO A 89 26.84 30.66 1.82
N LEU A 90 27.44 30.30 2.95
CA LEU A 90 28.83 29.82 3.01
C LEU A 90 29.00 28.67 2.00
N THR A 91 29.77 28.92 0.95
CA THR A 91 30.13 27.93 -0.07
C THR A 91 30.98 26.84 0.61
N PRO A 92 30.91 25.56 0.21
CA PRO A 92 31.75 24.49 0.80
C PRO A 92 33.26 24.79 0.81
N GLU A 93 33.75 25.67 -0.07
CA GLU A 93 35.14 26.14 -0.12
C GLU A 93 35.50 27.12 1.01
N GLU A 94 34.54 27.85 1.57
CA GLU A 94 34.77 28.78 2.69
C GLU A 94 34.93 28.03 4.03
N LEU A 95 34.34 26.83 4.16
CA LEU A 95 34.53 25.93 5.30
C LEU A 95 35.91 25.24 5.31
N GLN A 96 36.63 25.22 4.18
CA GLN A 96 38.01 24.72 4.14
C GLN A 96 38.99 25.69 4.81
N ASN A 97 38.62 26.96 4.98
CA ASN A 97 39.47 28.03 5.48
C ASN A 97 39.17 28.44 6.94
N VAL A 98 38.57 27.56 7.75
CA VAL A 98 38.56 27.77 9.21
C VAL A 98 39.93 27.33 9.74
N PRO A 99 40.81 28.25 10.17
CA PRO A 99 42.14 27.87 10.64
C PRO A 99 42.02 27.12 11.97
N GLY A 100 42.27 25.82 11.94
CA GLY A 100 42.28 24.97 13.14
C GLY A 100 42.22 23.48 12.79
N THR A 101 43.06 22.68 13.43
CA THR A 101 42.95 21.21 13.40
C THR A 101 42.47 20.72 14.76
N ILE A 102 41.63 19.69 14.73
CA ILE A 102 41.05 19.05 15.92
C ILE A 102 41.58 17.61 15.94
N VAL A 103 42.07 17.16 17.09
CA VAL A 103 42.43 15.74 17.28
C VAL A 103 41.24 15.04 17.92
N VAL A 104 40.57 14.18 17.15
CA VAL A 104 39.46 13.36 17.66
C VAL A 104 40.02 12.07 18.25
N GLN A 105 39.75 11.82 19.53
CA GLN A 105 40.08 10.57 20.20
C GLN A 105 38.97 9.54 20.05
N LYS A 106 37.71 9.97 20.04
CA LYS A 106 36.55 9.08 19.96
C LYS A 106 35.33 9.78 19.36
N TYR A 107 34.56 9.02 18.58
CA TYR A 107 33.21 9.41 18.19
C TYR A 107 32.17 8.77 19.11
N GLU A 108 31.19 9.56 19.52
CA GLU A 108 30.01 9.08 20.24
C GLU A 108 28.79 9.20 19.33
N PHE A 109 28.16 8.07 19.01
CA PHE A 109 27.01 8.03 18.12
C PHE A 109 25.71 8.03 18.91
N ILE A 110 24.82 8.97 18.61
CA ILE A 110 23.53 9.12 19.30
C ILE A 110 22.40 8.90 18.27
N GLY A 111 21.38 8.14 18.65
CA GLY A 111 20.17 7.96 17.82
C GLY A 111 20.26 6.88 16.74
N SER A 112 21.31 6.05 16.74
CA SER A 112 21.38 4.87 15.86
C SER A 112 20.68 3.68 16.52
N THR A 113 19.75 3.05 15.80
CA THR A 113 19.10 1.79 16.20
C THR A 113 19.41 0.64 15.23
N VAL A 114 19.79 0.96 13.99
CA VAL A 114 20.12 -0.01 12.94
C VAL A 114 21.50 -0.60 13.11
N PHE A 115 22.49 0.23 13.40
CA PHE A 115 23.89 -0.17 13.46
C PHE A 115 24.38 -0.16 14.89
N SER A 116 25.24 -1.13 15.20
CA SER A 116 25.99 -1.14 16.44
C SER A 116 27.02 -0.01 16.46
N GLN A 117 27.41 0.40 17.67
CA GLN A 117 28.48 1.38 17.85
C GLN A 117 29.78 0.94 17.17
N GLN A 118 30.10 -0.36 17.18
CA GLN A 118 31.30 -0.90 16.57
C GLN A 118 31.32 -0.74 15.04
N GLU A 119 30.17 -0.94 14.37
CA GLU A 119 30.06 -0.74 12.92
C GLU A 119 30.25 0.74 12.54
N LEU A 120 29.70 1.65 13.35
CA LEU A 120 29.85 3.08 13.15
C LEU A 120 31.28 3.57 13.41
N GLU A 121 31.93 3.02 14.45
CA GLU A 121 33.35 3.29 14.73
C GLU A 121 34.26 2.79 13.61
N GLN A 122 33.96 1.64 12.99
CA GLN A 122 34.68 1.17 11.82
C GLN A 122 34.52 2.11 10.62
N ALA A 123 33.32 2.65 10.40
CA ALA A 123 33.05 3.59 9.32
C ALA A 123 33.76 4.94 9.48
N THR A 124 34.13 5.32 10.71
CA THR A 124 34.84 6.58 11.01
C THR A 124 36.28 6.40 11.48
N ALA A 125 36.81 5.17 11.46
CA ALA A 125 38.14 4.83 11.98
C ALA A 125 39.25 5.67 11.34
N ASP A 126 39.11 5.99 10.04
CA ASP A 126 40.06 6.81 9.30
C ASP A 126 40.19 8.24 9.84
N PHE A 127 39.28 8.72 10.68
CA PHE A 127 39.25 10.10 11.21
C PHE A 127 39.67 10.19 12.69
N VAL A 128 40.04 9.06 13.31
CA VAL A 128 40.41 9.00 14.73
C VAL A 128 41.93 9.04 14.91
N GLY A 129 42.40 9.72 15.96
CA GLY A 129 43.81 9.69 16.39
C GLY A 129 44.77 10.56 15.58
N LYS A 130 44.26 11.38 14.64
CA LYS A 130 45.06 12.30 13.82
C LYS A 130 44.46 13.72 13.85
N PRO A 131 45.26 14.76 13.61
CA PRO A 131 44.74 16.12 13.43
C PRO A 131 43.90 16.18 12.16
N ILE A 132 42.61 16.47 12.30
CA ILE A 132 41.66 16.63 11.20
C ILE A 132 41.11 18.05 11.14
N THR A 133 40.81 18.51 9.94
CA THR A 133 40.12 19.77 9.67
C THR A 133 38.62 19.65 9.95
N PHE A 134 37.92 20.78 10.04
CA PHE A 134 36.46 20.77 10.12
C PHE A 134 35.80 20.09 8.92
N ALA A 135 36.37 20.23 7.71
CA ALA A 135 35.88 19.55 6.51
C ALA A 135 36.00 18.03 6.62
N GLU A 136 37.12 17.50 7.14
CA GLU A 136 37.31 16.07 7.40
C GLU A 136 36.40 15.57 8.52
N LEU A 137 36.11 16.41 9.52
CA LEU A 137 35.14 16.08 10.55
C LEU A 137 33.73 15.89 9.95
N LEU A 138 33.33 16.74 9.00
CA LEU A 138 32.08 16.55 8.24
C LEU A 138 32.13 15.31 7.33
N GLN A 139 33.30 14.97 6.78
CA GLN A 139 33.49 13.73 6.02
C GLN A 139 33.22 12.49 6.90
N ALA A 140 33.62 12.49 8.18
CA ALA A 140 33.30 11.40 9.10
C ALA A 140 31.78 11.20 9.27
N ALA A 141 31.02 12.28 9.49
CA ALA A 141 29.55 12.20 9.54
C ALA A 141 28.93 11.77 8.20
N ASN A 142 29.55 12.16 7.07
CA ASN A 142 29.14 11.70 5.76
C ASN A 142 29.39 10.20 5.56
N GLN A 143 30.48 9.62 6.08
CA GLN A 143 30.72 8.16 6.01
C GLN A 143 29.62 7.38 6.72
N VAL A 144 29.21 7.84 7.91
CA VAL A 144 28.05 7.27 8.61
C VAL A 144 26.80 7.36 7.75
N THR A 145 26.55 8.53 7.15
CA THR A 145 25.40 8.70 6.24
C THR A 145 25.49 7.73 5.05
N GLN A 146 26.65 7.56 4.43
CA GLN A 146 26.85 6.62 3.31
C GLN A 146 26.56 5.18 3.72
N LEU A 147 26.97 4.76 4.92
CA LEU A 147 26.65 3.43 5.46
C LEU A 147 25.13 3.19 5.50
N TYR A 148 24.36 4.16 6.00
CA TYR A 148 22.89 4.10 6.00
C TYR A 148 22.31 4.02 4.59
N LEU A 149 22.80 4.86 3.66
CA LEU A 149 22.32 4.89 2.28
C LEU A 149 22.57 3.56 1.57
N GLN A 150 23.75 2.95 1.74
CA GLN A 150 24.12 1.67 1.14
C GLN A 150 23.24 0.52 1.62
N GLN A 151 22.75 0.58 2.86
CA GLN A 151 21.83 -0.42 3.42
C GLN A 151 20.34 -0.12 3.12
N GLY A 152 20.04 0.93 2.37
CA GLY A 152 18.68 1.27 1.92
C GLY A 152 17.91 2.22 2.84
N TYR A 153 18.56 2.84 3.82
CA TYR A 153 17.94 3.83 4.71
C TYR A 153 18.07 5.24 4.13
N ILE A 154 17.48 5.46 2.96
CA ILE A 154 17.69 6.67 2.14
C ILE A 154 17.20 7.98 2.77
N THR A 155 16.31 7.89 3.77
CA THR A 155 15.76 9.03 4.51
C THR A 155 16.49 9.29 5.82
N SER A 156 17.55 8.53 6.10
CA SER A 156 18.37 8.68 7.30
C SER A 156 19.66 9.45 6.99
N GLY A 157 20.23 10.08 8.02
CA GLY A 157 21.51 10.76 7.88
C GLY A 157 22.14 11.11 9.22
N ALA A 158 23.44 11.36 9.20
CA ALA A 158 24.20 11.77 10.37
C ALA A 158 24.68 13.22 10.23
N TYR A 159 24.71 13.92 11.35
CA TYR A 159 25.21 15.28 11.44
C TYR A 159 25.93 15.51 12.78
N ILE A 160 26.72 16.56 12.83
CA ILE A 160 27.45 16.94 14.04
C ILE A 160 26.72 18.12 14.66
N PRO A 161 26.06 17.94 15.83
CA PRO A 161 25.41 19.04 16.51
C PRO A 161 26.46 20.03 17.04
N SER A 162 26.03 21.27 17.25
CA SER A 162 26.85 22.27 17.95
C SER A 162 27.21 21.75 19.34
N GLN A 163 28.51 21.68 19.64
CA GLN A 163 29.03 21.14 20.88
C GLN A 163 30.43 21.72 21.15
N GLU A 164 30.82 21.75 22.42
CA GLU A 164 32.20 21.96 22.80
C GLU A 164 32.95 20.63 22.73
N ILE A 165 34.09 20.61 22.04
CA ILE A 165 34.92 19.41 21.94
C ILE A 165 35.80 19.33 23.17
N GLN A 166 35.37 18.54 24.15
CA GLN A 166 36.10 18.29 25.38
C GLN A 166 36.78 16.91 25.29
N LEU A 167 38.04 16.82 25.69
CA LEU A 167 38.82 15.56 25.72
C LEU A 167 38.92 14.86 24.34
N GLY A 168 38.74 15.58 23.24
CA GLY A 168 38.77 15.01 21.89
C GLY A 168 37.59 14.08 21.57
N ILE A 169 36.49 14.15 22.33
CA ILE A 169 35.28 13.37 22.06
C ILE A 169 34.34 14.21 21.19
N VAL A 170 33.89 13.66 20.06
CA VAL A 170 32.93 14.32 19.17
C VAL A 170 31.66 13.50 19.05
N LYS A 171 30.53 14.12 19.32
CA LYS A 171 29.20 13.51 19.15
C LYS A 171 28.75 13.60 17.70
N ILE A 172 28.33 12.48 17.13
CA ILE A 172 27.66 12.39 15.84
C ILE A 172 26.20 11.97 16.11
N GLN A 173 25.27 12.84 15.78
CA GLN A 173 23.85 12.55 15.88
C GLN A 173 23.38 11.89 14.59
N VAL A 174 22.81 10.70 14.71
CA VAL A 174 22.10 10.02 13.63
C VAL A 174 20.62 10.35 13.75
N LEU A 175 20.04 10.77 12.63
CA LEU A 175 18.62 10.98 12.45
C LEU A 175 18.11 9.88 11.51
N GLU A 176 17.51 8.85 12.09
CA GLU A 176 16.93 7.76 11.32
C GLU A 176 15.53 8.15 10.83
N GLY A 177 15.33 8.05 9.51
CA GLY A 177 14.10 8.48 8.88
C GLY A 177 12.94 7.51 9.14
N SER A 178 11.75 8.01 9.45
CA SER A 178 10.53 7.19 9.56
C SER A 178 9.38 7.70 8.68
N VAL A 179 8.30 6.93 8.59
CA VAL A 179 7.07 7.33 7.89
C VAL A 179 6.05 7.76 8.94
N GLU A 180 5.65 9.03 8.94
CA GLU A 180 4.65 9.56 9.88
C GLU A 180 3.22 9.17 9.47
N ASP A 181 2.92 9.12 8.17
CA ASP A 181 1.59 8.85 7.64
C ASP A 181 1.65 8.15 6.28
N ILE A 182 0.65 7.30 6.04
CA ILE A 182 0.41 6.62 4.76
C ILE A 182 -0.96 7.06 4.25
N LYS A 183 -0.94 7.98 3.29
CA LYS A 183 -2.12 8.55 2.66
C LYS A 183 -2.51 7.73 1.46
N VAL A 184 -3.59 6.96 1.58
CA VAL A 184 -4.12 6.14 0.48
C VAL A 184 -5.27 6.85 -0.19
N ASN A 185 -5.15 7.08 -1.50
CA ASN A 185 -6.17 7.61 -2.37
C ASN A 185 -6.65 6.54 -3.38
N ILE A 186 -7.94 6.19 -3.33
CA ILE A 186 -8.56 5.25 -4.25
C ILE A 186 -9.25 6.05 -5.36
N VAL A 187 -8.64 6.10 -6.55
CA VAL A 187 -9.14 6.94 -7.65
C VAL A 187 -10.26 6.29 -8.45
N LYS A 188 -10.36 4.96 -8.41
CA LYS A 188 -11.41 4.17 -9.08
C LYS A 188 -11.68 2.89 -8.31
N GLY A 189 -12.95 2.50 -8.28
CA GLY A 189 -13.43 1.23 -7.73
C GLY A 189 -13.80 1.32 -6.26
N ARG A 190 -13.89 0.16 -5.61
CA ARG A 190 -14.49 0.03 -4.27
C ARG A 190 -13.54 -0.49 -3.18
N LEU A 191 -12.24 -0.60 -3.46
CA LEU A 191 -11.28 -0.97 -2.42
C LEU A 191 -11.29 0.06 -1.30
N HIS A 192 -11.25 -0.42 -0.06
CA HIS A 192 -11.20 0.45 1.11
C HIS A 192 -9.76 0.97 1.32
N PRO A 193 -9.54 2.28 1.59
CA PRO A 193 -8.19 2.83 1.81
C PRO A 193 -7.39 2.08 2.90
N ASN A 194 -8.06 1.72 4.00
CA ASN A 194 -7.43 0.96 5.09
C ASN A 194 -6.93 -0.42 4.66
N TYR A 195 -7.62 -1.09 3.74
CA TYR A 195 -7.19 -2.40 3.22
C TYR A 195 -5.78 -2.32 2.61
N VAL A 196 -5.52 -1.26 1.85
CA VAL A 196 -4.23 -0.95 1.21
C VAL A 196 -3.24 -0.50 2.27
N ARG A 197 -3.62 0.45 3.14
CA ARG A 197 -2.74 1.00 4.19
C ARG A 197 -2.17 -0.10 5.07
N ASP A 198 -3.02 -1.01 5.56
CA ASP A 198 -2.62 -2.08 6.48
C ASP A 198 -1.62 -3.06 5.86
N ARG A 199 -1.60 -3.17 4.53
CA ARG A 199 -0.69 -4.03 3.77
C ARG A 199 0.65 -3.37 3.49
N ILE A 200 0.69 -2.05 3.45
CA ILE A 200 1.93 -1.26 3.29
C ILE A 200 2.59 -1.00 4.63
N ALA A 201 1.79 -0.77 5.69
CA ALA A 201 2.27 -0.48 7.04
C ALA A 201 3.23 -1.55 7.60
N VAL A 202 3.10 -2.81 7.14
CA VAL A 202 4.02 -3.91 7.52
C VAL A 202 5.46 -3.68 7.03
N ALA A 203 5.68 -2.87 6.00
CA ALA A 203 7.02 -2.48 5.56
C ALA A 203 7.45 -1.10 6.06
N GLY A 204 6.55 -0.35 6.71
CA GLY A 204 6.80 0.98 7.25
C GLY A 204 7.44 0.99 8.64
N TYR A 205 8.01 -0.12 9.10
CA TYR A 205 8.69 -0.16 10.40
C TYR A 205 9.77 0.92 10.50
N GLU A 206 9.85 1.54 11.66
CA GLU A 206 10.89 2.50 11.99
C GLU A 206 12.19 1.76 12.31
N PRO A 207 13.32 2.11 11.69
CA PRO A 207 13.49 3.15 10.67
C PRO A 207 13.22 2.66 9.24
N LEU A 208 12.78 3.60 8.39
CA LEU A 208 12.32 3.34 7.02
C LEU A 208 13.45 2.79 6.15
N ASN A 209 13.22 1.61 5.59
CA ASN A 209 14.09 0.99 4.60
C ASN A 209 13.39 0.94 3.23
N ILE A 210 14.01 1.53 2.20
CA ILE A 210 13.40 1.64 0.87
C ILE A 210 13.22 0.28 0.19
N ASN A 211 14.13 -0.67 0.43
CA ASN A 211 14.06 -1.99 -0.20
C ASN A 211 12.84 -2.77 0.33
N ARG A 212 12.60 -2.71 1.65
CA ARG A 212 11.43 -3.32 2.29
C ARG A 212 10.13 -2.66 1.82
N LEU A 213 10.10 -1.33 1.73
CA LEU A 213 8.95 -0.60 1.22
C LEU A 213 8.65 -0.99 -0.24
N GLN A 214 9.68 -1.03 -1.09
CA GLN A 214 9.53 -1.42 -2.49
C GLN A 214 8.99 -2.85 -2.63
N GLU A 215 9.52 -3.80 -1.86
CA GLU A 215 9.05 -5.18 -1.87
C GLU A 215 7.57 -5.27 -1.48
N ALA A 216 7.15 -4.57 -0.42
CA ALA A 216 5.74 -4.55 -0.02
C ALA A 216 4.82 -3.92 -1.07
N LEU A 217 5.25 -2.85 -1.74
CA LEU A 217 4.49 -2.23 -2.83
C LEU A 217 4.38 -3.16 -4.05
N GLN A 218 5.47 -3.86 -4.40
CA GLN A 218 5.48 -4.84 -5.49
C GLN A 218 4.54 -6.01 -5.20
N LEU A 219 4.57 -6.55 -3.98
CA LEU A 219 3.67 -7.62 -3.58
C LEU A 219 2.21 -7.18 -3.55
N LEU A 220 1.95 -5.94 -3.12
CA LEU A 220 0.62 -5.37 -3.18
C LEU A 220 0.13 -5.21 -4.63
N GLN A 221 1.02 -4.91 -5.58
CA GLN A 221 0.68 -4.84 -7.00
C GLN A 221 0.33 -6.21 -7.61
N LEU A 222 0.81 -7.32 -7.04
CA LEU A 222 0.41 -8.66 -7.48
C LEU A 222 -1.03 -9.02 -7.08
N ASN A 223 -1.66 -8.22 -6.22
CA ASN A 223 -3.05 -8.44 -5.83
C ASN A 223 -3.98 -8.22 -7.03
N PRO A 224 -4.77 -9.23 -7.46
CA PRO A 224 -5.63 -9.12 -8.64
C PRO A 224 -6.75 -8.07 -8.50
N ARG A 225 -6.99 -7.56 -7.28
CA ARG A 225 -7.94 -6.49 -6.98
C ARG A 225 -7.39 -5.09 -7.31
N ILE A 226 -6.09 -4.99 -7.57
CA ILE A 226 -5.41 -3.73 -7.84
C ILE A 226 -4.99 -3.74 -9.31
N GLU A 227 -5.52 -2.80 -10.09
CA GLU A 227 -5.15 -2.62 -11.50
C GLU A 227 -3.85 -1.81 -11.63
N ARG A 228 -3.76 -0.73 -10.83
CA ARG A 228 -2.60 0.17 -10.83
C ARG A 228 -2.36 0.70 -9.44
N LEU A 229 -1.09 0.80 -9.07
CA LEU A 229 -0.63 1.34 -7.81
C LEU A 229 0.57 2.25 -8.08
N ASN A 230 0.50 3.49 -7.60
CA ASN A 230 1.60 4.43 -7.59
C ASN A 230 1.85 4.84 -6.14
N ALA A 231 3.12 5.00 -5.78
CA ALA A 231 3.52 5.48 -4.47
C ALA A 231 4.58 6.58 -4.62
N GLU A 232 4.46 7.62 -3.80
CA GLU A 232 5.38 8.74 -3.74
C GLU A 232 5.73 9.02 -2.27
N LEU A 233 7.03 9.16 -2.00
CA LEU A 233 7.54 9.47 -0.67
C LEU A 233 7.91 10.94 -0.63
N THR A 234 7.28 11.70 0.26
CA THR A 234 7.49 13.13 0.45
C THR A 234 8.02 13.42 1.86
N ALA A 235 8.60 14.60 2.05
CA ALA A 235 9.04 15.03 3.37
C ALA A 235 7.84 15.22 4.30
N GLY A 236 7.95 14.75 5.54
CA GLY A 236 6.92 14.88 6.56
C GLY A 236 6.93 16.24 7.26
N THR A 237 6.07 16.35 8.26
CA THR A 237 5.92 17.59 9.06
C THR A 237 7.05 17.81 10.05
N LYS A 238 7.70 16.75 10.52
CA LYS A 238 8.81 16.80 11.48
C LYS A 238 10.14 16.42 10.83
N PRO A 239 11.27 16.99 11.27
CA PRO A 239 12.59 16.52 10.85
C PRO A 239 12.74 15.01 11.08
N GLY A 240 13.25 14.29 10.08
CA GLY A 240 13.39 12.83 10.12
C GLY A 240 12.11 12.05 9.82
N THR A 241 10.99 12.72 9.54
CA THR A 241 9.75 12.03 9.14
C THR A 241 9.43 12.22 7.66
N ASN A 242 8.69 11.27 7.10
CA ASN A 242 8.30 11.23 5.70
C ASN A 242 6.81 10.87 5.59
N SER A 243 6.13 11.38 4.56
CA SER A 243 4.74 11.03 4.25
C SER A 243 4.73 10.17 2.99
N LEU A 244 4.04 9.03 3.04
CA LEU A 244 3.88 8.13 1.90
C LEU A 244 2.50 8.31 1.28
N GLU A 245 2.47 8.85 0.06
CA GLU A 245 1.24 9.02 -0.72
C GLU A 245 1.08 7.85 -1.69
N VAL A 246 -0.05 7.16 -1.61
CA VAL A 246 -0.34 5.95 -2.40
C VAL A 246 -1.63 6.16 -3.17
N THR A 247 -1.53 6.14 -4.49
CA THR A 247 -2.68 6.25 -5.39
C THR A 247 -2.99 4.89 -6.01
N VAL A 248 -4.23 4.42 -5.85
CA VAL A 248 -4.66 3.09 -6.29
C VAL A 248 -5.85 3.16 -7.23
N VAL A 249 -5.75 2.43 -8.34
CA VAL A 249 -6.87 2.09 -9.23
C VAL A 249 -7.26 0.66 -8.92
N SER A 250 -8.48 0.44 -8.43
CA SER A 250 -8.99 -0.92 -8.21
C SER A 250 -9.30 -1.58 -9.54
N ALA A 251 -9.03 -2.87 -9.65
CA ALA A 251 -9.41 -3.68 -10.80
C ALA A 251 -10.91 -3.97 -10.81
N ASP A 252 -11.44 -4.21 -12.01
CA ASP A 252 -12.80 -4.72 -12.18
C ASP A 252 -12.80 -6.23 -11.84
N THR A 253 -13.35 -6.55 -10.66
CA THR A 253 -13.30 -7.88 -10.03
C THR A 253 -14.58 -8.71 -10.19
N PHE A 254 -15.62 -8.12 -10.77
CA PHE A 254 -16.86 -8.83 -11.08
C PHE A 254 -16.65 -9.72 -12.30
N ASN A 255 -17.05 -10.99 -12.20
CA ASN A 255 -16.96 -11.93 -13.29
C ASN A 255 -18.16 -12.87 -13.28
N THR A 256 -18.73 -13.09 -14.46
CA THR A 256 -19.85 -14.01 -14.67
C THR A 256 -19.49 -14.96 -15.80
N ARG A 257 -19.68 -16.25 -15.59
CA ARG A 257 -19.44 -17.29 -16.58
C ARG A 257 -20.70 -18.12 -16.76
N LEU A 258 -21.13 -18.23 -18.01
CA LEU A 258 -22.12 -19.23 -18.43
C LEU A 258 -21.37 -20.50 -18.86
N ILE A 259 -21.86 -21.66 -18.45
CA ILE A 259 -21.30 -22.95 -18.83
C ILE A 259 -22.37 -23.73 -19.58
N LEU A 260 -21.98 -24.22 -20.76
CA LEU A 260 -22.74 -25.16 -21.59
C LEU A 260 -21.73 -26.20 -22.04
N ASP A 261 -21.78 -27.41 -21.49
CA ASP A 261 -20.84 -28.48 -21.85
C ASP A 261 -21.53 -29.85 -21.93
N ASN A 262 -20.92 -30.77 -22.67
CA ASN A 262 -21.44 -32.13 -22.88
C ASN A 262 -20.43 -33.24 -22.53
N HIS A 263 -19.43 -32.92 -21.69
CA HIS A 263 -18.29 -33.81 -21.40
C HIS A 263 -18.58 -34.86 -20.31
N ARG A 264 -19.84 -34.98 -19.85
CA ARG A 264 -20.22 -35.88 -18.75
C ARG A 264 -20.70 -37.23 -19.28
N ASN A 265 -20.56 -38.26 -18.44
CA ASN A 265 -21.10 -39.58 -18.75
C ASN A 265 -22.63 -39.48 -19.00
N PRO A 266 -23.15 -39.99 -20.13
CA PRO A 266 -24.57 -39.91 -20.46
C PRO A 266 -25.52 -40.42 -19.36
N SER A 267 -25.07 -41.40 -18.57
CA SER A 267 -25.86 -42.03 -17.49
C SER A 267 -26.26 -41.09 -16.36
N ILE A 268 -25.64 -39.91 -16.28
CA ILE A 268 -25.92 -38.88 -15.26
C ILE A 268 -26.37 -37.55 -15.87
N GLY A 269 -26.80 -37.57 -17.14
CA GLY A 269 -27.03 -36.39 -17.98
C GLY A 269 -25.74 -35.95 -18.67
N SER A 270 -25.70 -36.06 -20.00
CA SER A 270 -24.55 -35.69 -20.81
C SER A 270 -24.36 -34.17 -20.87
N PHE A 271 -25.44 -33.39 -20.92
CA PHE A 271 -25.40 -31.94 -21.04
C PHE A 271 -25.52 -31.22 -19.69
N GLU A 272 -24.55 -30.34 -19.40
CA GLU A 272 -24.52 -29.47 -18.23
C GLU A 272 -24.73 -28.01 -18.65
N ARG A 273 -25.62 -27.35 -17.90
CA ARG A 273 -25.84 -25.91 -17.97
C ARG A 273 -25.48 -25.31 -16.63
N GLY A 274 -24.78 -24.18 -16.65
CA GLY A 274 -24.25 -23.58 -15.45
C GLY A 274 -24.14 -22.08 -15.50
N ILE A 275 -24.17 -21.48 -14.32
CA ILE A 275 -23.77 -20.10 -14.12
C ILE A 275 -22.86 -20.02 -12.91
N ASP A 276 -21.71 -19.37 -13.09
CA ASP A 276 -20.81 -19.00 -12.01
C ASP A 276 -20.75 -17.46 -11.96
N ILE A 277 -20.94 -16.89 -10.79
CA ILE A 277 -20.82 -15.46 -10.51
C ILE A 277 -19.77 -15.30 -9.42
N SER A 278 -18.82 -14.40 -9.61
CA SER A 278 -17.78 -14.10 -8.63
C SER A 278 -17.55 -12.60 -8.53
N GLU A 279 -17.34 -12.11 -7.32
CA GLU A 279 -16.95 -10.74 -7.03
C GLU A 279 -15.80 -10.78 -6.01
N ALA A 280 -14.60 -10.43 -6.47
CA ALA A 280 -13.41 -10.56 -5.65
C ALA A 280 -13.21 -9.41 -4.65
N SER A 281 -14.11 -8.44 -4.52
CA SER A 281 -14.01 -7.39 -3.49
C SER A 281 -15.35 -6.71 -3.25
N LEU A 282 -16.35 -7.43 -2.74
CA LEU A 282 -17.72 -6.92 -2.59
C LEU A 282 -17.79 -5.72 -1.63
N LEU A 283 -17.13 -5.81 -0.47
CA LEU A 283 -17.07 -4.76 0.57
C LEU A 283 -15.81 -3.90 0.51
N GLY A 284 -14.85 -4.22 -0.37
CA GLY A 284 -13.59 -3.47 -0.44
C GLY A 284 -12.54 -3.87 0.61
N LEU A 285 -12.83 -4.88 1.43
CA LEU A 285 -12.01 -5.31 2.56
C LEU A 285 -11.21 -6.58 2.27
N GLY A 286 -11.16 -6.96 0.99
CA GLY A 286 -10.53 -8.18 0.53
C GLY A 286 -11.33 -9.45 0.79
N ASP A 287 -12.63 -9.29 0.88
CA ASP A 287 -13.66 -10.31 0.79
C ASP A 287 -13.86 -10.80 -0.64
N GLU A 288 -14.35 -12.03 -0.78
CA GLU A 288 -14.68 -12.65 -2.06
C GLU A 288 -16.04 -13.33 -1.94
N PHE A 289 -16.93 -13.02 -2.88
CA PHE A 289 -18.21 -13.70 -3.03
C PHE A 289 -18.16 -14.59 -4.26
N THR A 290 -18.59 -15.84 -4.12
CA THR A 290 -18.76 -16.78 -5.23
C THR A 290 -20.10 -17.49 -5.13
N PHE A 291 -20.79 -17.56 -6.26
CA PHE A 291 -22.04 -18.29 -6.43
C PHE A 291 -21.95 -19.17 -7.68
N GLY A 292 -22.24 -20.46 -7.52
CA GLY A 292 -22.21 -21.43 -8.62
C GLY A 292 -23.43 -22.32 -8.60
N TYR A 293 -24.19 -22.31 -9.70
CA TYR A 293 -25.35 -23.18 -9.90
C TYR A 293 -25.21 -23.97 -11.20
N ARG A 294 -25.44 -25.29 -11.13
CA ARG A 294 -25.34 -26.21 -12.28
C ARG A 294 -26.60 -27.07 -12.38
N ASN A 295 -26.99 -27.42 -13.61
CA ASN A 295 -28.13 -28.28 -13.88
C ASN A 295 -27.83 -29.21 -15.06
N THR A 296 -28.29 -30.46 -14.97
CA THR A 296 -28.18 -31.48 -16.02
C THR A 296 -29.56 -32.09 -16.28
N ASP A 297 -29.76 -32.68 -17.45
CA ASP A 297 -31.05 -33.33 -17.78
C ASP A 297 -31.40 -34.47 -16.82
N GLY A 298 -30.39 -35.12 -16.21
CA GLY A 298 -30.59 -36.18 -15.23
C GLY A 298 -30.79 -35.69 -13.78
N ARG A 299 -30.25 -34.52 -13.40
CA ARG A 299 -30.26 -33.98 -12.01
C ARG A 299 -30.04 -32.47 -11.95
N LYS A 300 -30.72 -31.79 -11.01
CA LYS A 300 -30.42 -30.43 -10.56
C LYS A 300 -29.41 -30.49 -9.41
N ILE A 301 -28.28 -29.77 -9.50
CA ILE A 301 -27.22 -29.83 -8.49
C ILE A 301 -26.76 -28.42 -8.11
N PHE A 302 -26.96 -28.05 -6.85
CA PHE A 302 -26.30 -26.89 -6.28
C PHE A 302 -24.81 -27.19 -6.11
N ARG A 303 -23.91 -26.38 -6.73
CA ARG A 303 -22.46 -26.68 -6.73
C ARG A 303 -21.73 -25.98 -5.60
N SER A 304 -21.94 -24.68 -5.41
CA SER A 304 -21.19 -23.93 -4.40
C SER A 304 -21.83 -22.58 -4.06
N LEU A 305 -21.90 -22.26 -2.77
CA LEU A 305 -22.10 -20.92 -2.23
C LEU A 305 -20.87 -20.63 -1.36
N GLY A 306 -20.17 -19.53 -1.63
CA GLY A 306 -18.97 -19.18 -0.90
C GLY A 306 -18.95 -17.70 -0.55
N LEU A 307 -18.70 -17.42 0.72
CA LEU A 307 -18.27 -16.11 1.20
C LEU A 307 -16.92 -16.30 1.87
N GLY A 308 -15.90 -15.69 1.30
CA GLY A 308 -14.53 -15.72 1.78
C GLY A 308 -14.07 -14.34 2.21
N TYR A 309 -13.14 -14.29 3.17
CA TYR A 309 -12.45 -13.07 3.56
C TYR A 309 -10.98 -13.38 3.78
N SER A 310 -10.10 -12.58 3.16
CA SER A 310 -8.67 -12.76 3.33
C SER A 310 -8.23 -12.08 4.63
N LEU A 311 -8.14 -12.85 5.70
CA LEU A 311 -7.66 -12.41 7.01
C LEU A 311 -6.19 -12.01 7.04
N ASN A 312 -5.41 -12.50 6.08
CA ASN A 312 -4.00 -12.64 6.31
C ASN A 312 -3.23 -11.49 5.65
N ARG A 313 -2.65 -10.62 6.49
CA ARG A 313 -1.72 -9.56 6.07
C ARG A 313 -0.50 -10.13 5.33
N TYR A 314 -0.14 -11.38 5.64
CA TYR A 314 1.03 -12.09 5.11
C TYR A 314 0.75 -13.14 4.01
N SER A 315 -0.48 -13.58 3.75
CA SER A 315 -0.70 -14.67 2.76
C SER A 315 -0.48 -14.25 1.31
N GLN A 316 -0.53 -12.94 1.03
CA GLN A 316 -0.26 -12.39 -0.29
C GLN A 316 1.20 -12.63 -0.73
N PHE A 317 2.07 -12.95 0.22
CA PHE A 317 3.49 -13.27 0.01
C PHE A 317 3.70 -14.74 -0.40
N ALA A 318 2.69 -15.62 -0.28
CA ALA A 318 2.84 -17.06 -0.45
C ALA A 318 2.37 -17.62 -1.82
N GLY A 319 1.73 -16.79 -2.66
CA GLY A 319 1.14 -17.23 -3.93
C GLY A 319 2.01 -16.93 -5.15
N ARG A 320 3.08 -17.69 -5.38
CA ARG A 320 3.83 -17.62 -6.65
C ARG A 320 3.05 -18.31 -7.78
N HIS A 321 2.27 -17.53 -8.54
CA HIS A 321 1.87 -17.92 -9.89
C HIS A 321 2.12 -16.77 -10.87
N LEU A 322 3.07 -16.95 -11.79
CA LEU A 322 3.33 -16.03 -12.89
C LEU A 322 2.16 -16.03 -13.87
N ALA A 323 1.30 -15.02 -13.78
CA ALA A 323 0.49 -14.59 -14.92
C ALA A 323 1.10 -13.30 -15.47
N ARG A 324 1.70 -13.36 -16.67
CA ARG A 324 2.24 -12.17 -17.35
C ARG A 324 1.09 -11.26 -17.80
N LYS A 325 0.70 -10.30 -16.96
CA LYS A 325 0.05 -9.06 -17.41
C LYS A 325 1.08 -7.93 -17.39
N ARG A 326 1.18 -7.19 -18.49
CA ARG A 326 2.00 -5.98 -18.59
C ARG A 326 1.41 -4.91 -17.67
N HIS A 327 2.03 -4.68 -16.52
CA HIS A 327 1.69 -3.57 -15.63
C HIS A 327 2.65 -2.42 -15.87
N VAL A 328 2.12 -1.21 -16.06
CA VAL A 328 2.91 0.01 -16.15
C VAL A 328 3.11 0.51 -14.72
N PHE A 329 4.37 0.51 -14.28
CA PHE A 329 4.78 0.94 -12.94
C PHE A 329 5.64 2.19 -13.04
N SER A 330 5.34 3.18 -12.21
CA SER A 330 6.21 4.34 -12.04
C SER A 330 6.26 4.67 -10.55
N ILE A 331 7.37 4.35 -9.90
CA ILE A 331 7.74 5.02 -8.66
C ILE A 331 8.44 6.31 -9.11
N ARG A 332 7.77 7.45 -8.94
CA ARG A 332 8.46 8.74 -8.93
C ARG A 332 8.85 9.02 -7.49
N ILE A 333 10.09 8.70 -7.13
CA ILE A 333 10.72 9.34 -5.98
C ILE A 333 11.13 10.72 -6.48
N GLN A 334 10.27 11.73 -6.28
CA GLN A 334 10.64 13.12 -6.54
C GLN A 334 11.75 13.51 -5.57
N THR A 335 12.97 13.29 -6.05
CA THR A 335 14.26 13.83 -5.70
C THR A 335 14.27 14.81 -4.50
N ILE A 336 14.26 14.29 -3.26
CA ILE A 336 14.75 15.01 -2.06
C ILE A 336 16.22 15.46 -2.26
N LEU A 337 16.95 14.84 -3.20
CA LEU A 337 18.29 15.25 -3.62
C LEU A 337 18.36 16.58 -4.42
N LYS A 338 17.24 17.12 -4.95
CA LYS A 338 17.30 18.29 -5.86
C LYS A 338 17.48 19.61 -5.10
N ARG A 339 17.18 19.63 -3.80
CA ARG A 339 17.55 20.75 -2.91
C ARG A 339 18.98 20.64 -2.39
N ARG A 340 19.61 19.46 -2.38
CA ARG A 340 20.99 19.29 -1.91
C ARG A 340 22.03 19.60 -3.01
N GLN A 341 21.73 19.28 -4.26
CA GLN A 341 22.60 19.57 -5.42
C GLN A 341 22.60 21.06 -5.82
N ARG A 342 21.53 21.83 -5.55
CA ARG A 342 21.54 23.30 -5.72
C ARG A 342 22.39 24.04 -4.67
N SER A 343 22.90 23.34 -3.67
CA SER A 343 23.82 23.86 -2.64
C SER A 343 25.28 23.45 -2.87
N GLN A 344 25.58 22.68 -3.92
CA GLN A 344 26.93 22.16 -4.22
C GLN A 344 27.25 22.19 -5.73
N SER A 345 26.93 23.27 -6.41
CA SER A 345 27.49 23.56 -7.74
C SER A 345 28.04 24.98 -7.71
N PRO A 346 29.25 25.20 -8.25
CA PRO A 346 30.14 26.33 -7.96
C PRO A 346 29.57 27.70 -8.33
#